data_AF-A0A285UBD3-F1
#
_entry.id   AF-A0A285UBD3-F1
#
_cell.length_a   1.000
_cell.length_b   1.000
_cell.length_c   1.000
_cell.angle_alpha   90.00
_cell.angle_beta   90.00
_cell.angle_gamma   90.00
#
_symmetry.space_group_name_H-M   'P 1'
#
loop_
_entity.id
_entity.type
_entity.pdbx_description
1 polymer ?
#
loop_
_entity_poly.entity_id
_entity_poly.type
_entity_poly.pdbx_seq_one_letter_code
_entity_poly.pdbx_strand_id
1 'polypeptide(L)'
;MDRIKKVMDDAYREGKFSDEKKSETLVVIQNRKKTFQPVPVVATLFITILILLISTMIPPTEQVEYVSTERADVNLEEAYMERIHLGFNITTEEQLENYLSESDWLLQRALESGNSVFYHSPQLNQWERKDLATLLHYLYIWRDTYGSKALPFDTTVTTFYDVLREAPFYVKVLSDFFDDEPYMTSMEEIGEIPVTNFGAMSQGNQIGLIITIIFFIILFVWNTKSRVNLLFRLIPIVIILMCLIPFVSPVKNDYAYDETSIMQVAQKQLDLDGGLLENAATFNNARYGLISVNAKRYMVTFIEDEHGYSYSRSVGGSDWVMEDLNMGNGTMEYIFGFFKGHPYSKVKLVGDGGQEVEIHVTPGESVIKKVELTNDSYRYYYYDDKGNEIQ
;
A
#
# COMPACT_ATOMS: atom_id res chain seq x y z
N MET A 1 -60.58 47.36 -55.84
CA MET A 1 -59.87 46.15 -56.28
C MET A 1 -58.38 46.42 -56.18
N ASP A 2 -57.65 45.63 -55.38
CA ASP A 2 -56.30 45.95 -54.90
C ASP A 2 -55.24 45.80 -56.02
N ARG A 3 -54.44 46.86 -56.26
CA ARG A 3 -53.45 46.92 -57.35
C ARG A 3 -52.35 45.87 -57.19
N ILE A 4 -52.02 45.50 -55.95
CA ILE A 4 -50.98 44.51 -55.66
C ILE A 4 -51.44 43.11 -56.09
N LYS A 5 -52.71 42.79 -55.85
CA LYS A 5 -53.28 41.50 -56.21
C LYS A 5 -53.32 41.29 -57.73
N LYS A 6 -53.61 42.36 -58.49
CA LYS A 6 -53.56 42.34 -59.96
C LYS A 6 -52.14 42.11 -60.49
N VAL A 7 -51.13 42.76 -59.91
CA VAL A 7 -49.73 42.58 -60.31
C VAL A 7 -49.21 41.17 -60.00
N MET A 8 -49.63 40.58 -58.87
CA MET A 8 -49.29 39.19 -58.55
C MET A 8 -49.99 38.18 -59.47
N ASP A 9 -51.27 38.38 -59.76
CA ASP A 9 -52.02 37.50 -60.66
C ASP A 9 -51.47 37.58 -62.10
N ASP A 10 -51.09 38.77 -62.56
CA ASP A 10 -50.45 38.96 -63.88
C ASP A 10 -49.05 38.32 -63.92
N ALA A 11 -48.28 38.37 -62.83
CA ALA A 11 -46.96 37.74 -62.73
C ALA A 11 -47.02 36.20 -62.70
N TYR A 12 -48.06 35.62 -62.08
CA TYR A 12 -48.29 34.16 -62.10
C TYR A 12 -48.85 33.66 -63.43
N ARG A 13 -49.63 34.49 -64.11
CA ARG A 13 -50.26 34.14 -65.40
C ARG A 13 -49.29 34.18 -66.57
N GLU A 14 -48.17 34.90 -66.46
CA GLU A 14 -47.15 34.99 -67.50
C GLU A 14 -46.13 33.83 -67.54
N GLY A 15 -46.20 32.82 -66.68
CA GLY A 15 -45.38 31.61 -66.81
C GLY A 15 -43.86 31.84 -66.78
N LYS A 16 -43.39 32.98 -66.24
CA LYS A 16 -41.97 33.40 -66.19
C LYS A 16 -41.25 33.03 -64.88
N PHE A 17 -41.68 31.97 -64.18
CA PHE A 17 -40.77 31.27 -63.27
C PHE A 17 -40.05 30.19 -64.08
N SER A 18 -39.05 30.65 -64.84
CA SER A 18 -38.25 29.84 -65.76
C SER A 18 -37.61 28.67 -65.03
N ASP A 19 -37.44 27.57 -65.76
CA ASP A 19 -36.75 26.34 -65.36
C ASP A 19 -35.35 26.59 -64.77
N GLU A 20 -34.80 27.78 -64.96
CA GLU A 20 -33.55 28.29 -64.39
C GLU A 20 -33.57 28.39 -62.86
N LYS A 21 -34.65 28.89 -62.25
CA LYS A 21 -34.77 28.88 -60.78
C LYS A 21 -34.98 27.47 -60.23
N LYS A 22 -35.57 26.59 -61.02
CA LYS A 22 -35.80 25.18 -60.65
C LYS A 22 -34.48 24.38 -60.73
N SER A 23 -33.65 24.66 -61.73
CA SER A 23 -32.31 24.05 -61.87
C SER A 23 -31.33 24.57 -60.82
N GLU A 24 -31.33 25.87 -60.50
CA GLU A 24 -30.53 26.44 -59.41
C GLU A 24 -30.92 25.83 -58.06
N THR A 25 -32.21 25.65 -57.81
CA THR A 25 -32.69 25.02 -56.57
C THR A 25 -32.28 23.54 -56.49
N LEU A 26 -32.28 22.81 -57.61
CA LEU A 26 -31.83 21.42 -57.68
C LEU A 26 -30.31 21.28 -57.49
N VAL A 27 -29.50 22.20 -58.01
CA VAL A 27 -28.04 22.23 -57.80
C VAL A 27 -27.69 22.51 -56.33
N VAL A 28 -28.43 23.41 -55.67
CA VAL A 28 -28.25 23.70 -54.22
C VAL A 28 -28.63 22.48 -53.37
N ILE A 29 -29.66 21.73 -53.76
CA ILE A 29 -30.08 20.50 -53.05
C ILE A 29 -29.10 19.33 -53.31
N GLN A 30 -28.58 19.18 -54.54
CA GLN A 30 -27.58 18.15 -54.85
C GLN A 30 -26.22 18.42 -54.20
N ASN A 31 -25.79 19.69 -54.09
CA ASN A 31 -24.55 20.05 -53.40
C ASN A 31 -24.64 19.90 -51.87
N ARG A 32 -25.84 19.87 -51.27
CA ARG A 32 -26.03 19.52 -49.84
C ARG A 32 -26.01 18.01 -49.55
N LYS A 33 -26.04 17.16 -50.58
CA LYS A 33 -26.04 15.69 -50.44
C LYS A 33 -24.66 15.03 -50.53
N LYS A 34 -23.56 15.78 -50.45
CA LYS A 34 -22.21 15.18 -50.40
C LYS A 34 -21.77 14.93 -48.96
N THR A 35 -21.47 13.64 -48.73
CA THR A 35 -20.73 13.04 -47.61
C THR A 35 -21.41 13.00 -46.24
N PHE A 36 -22.47 12.20 -46.13
CA PHE A 36 -22.68 11.41 -44.92
C PHE A 36 -21.61 10.31 -44.89
N GLN A 37 -20.39 10.66 -44.49
CA GLN A 37 -19.37 9.65 -44.21
C GLN A 37 -19.85 8.82 -43.01
N PRO A 38 -19.69 7.48 -42.98
CA PRO A 38 -20.12 6.60 -41.89
C PRO A 38 -19.29 6.75 -40.60
N VAL A 39 -18.42 7.77 -40.55
CA VAL A 39 -17.57 8.14 -39.41
C VAL A 39 -18.34 8.28 -38.09
N PRO A 40 -19.57 8.85 -37.99
CA PRO A 40 -20.20 9.00 -36.69
C PRO A 40 -20.61 7.66 -36.09
N VAL A 41 -21.00 6.67 -36.90
CA VAL A 41 -21.39 5.33 -36.42
C VAL A 41 -20.17 4.56 -35.93
N VAL A 42 -19.09 4.57 -36.71
CA VAL A 42 -17.81 3.93 -36.34
C VAL A 42 -17.21 4.58 -35.11
N ALA A 43 -17.28 5.92 -35.00
CA ALA A 43 -16.81 6.65 -33.82
C ALA A 43 -17.66 6.32 -32.58
N THR A 44 -19.01 6.31 -32.68
CA THR A 44 -19.85 5.89 -31.55
C THR A 44 -19.61 4.43 -31.15
N LEU A 45 -19.41 3.53 -32.11
CA LEU A 45 -19.12 2.12 -31.81
C LEU A 45 -17.78 1.99 -31.08
N PHE A 46 -16.75 2.71 -31.55
CA PHE A 46 -15.43 2.73 -30.94
C PHE A 46 -15.46 3.35 -29.53
N ILE A 47 -16.19 4.45 -29.34
CA ILE A 47 -16.36 5.10 -28.03
C ILE A 47 -17.15 4.21 -27.07
N THR A 48 -18.19 3.53 -27.55
CA THR A 48 -18.98 2.62 -26.69
C THR A 48 -18.14 1.43 -26.26
N ILE A 49 -17.34 0.85 -27.18
CA ILE A 49 -16.40 -0.23 -26.87
C ILE A 49 -15.32 0.25 -25.89
N LEU A 50 -14.79 1.47 -26.07
CA LEU A 50 -13.79 2.06 -25.19
C LEU A 50 -14.36 2.33 -23.78
N ILE A 51 -15.58 2.86 -23.67
CA ILE A 51 -16.27 3.09 -22.39
C ILE A 51 -16.55 1.75 -21.69
N LEU A 52 -16.97 0.72 -22.43
CA LEU A 52 -17.18 -0.61 -21.88
C LEU A 52 -15.86 -1.20 -21.34
N LEU A 53 -14.78 -1.10 -22.12
CA LEU A 53 -13.43 -1.54 -21.73
C LEU A 53 -12.93 -0.82 -20.47
N ILE A 54 -13.09 0.50 -20.40
CA ILE A 54 -12.71 1.31 -19.24
C ILE A 54 -13.56 0.94 -18.02
N SER A 55 -14.87 0.74 -18.18
CA SER A 55 -15.77 0.36 -17.09
C SER A 55 -15.48 -1.04 -16.52
N THR A 56 -14.99 -1.96 -17.34
CA THR A 56 -14.53 -3.29 -16.89
C THR A 56 -13.14 -3.28 -16.27
N MET A 57 -12.39 -2.17 -16.38
CA MET A 57 -11.06 -2.01 -15.77
C MET A 57 -11.09 -1.29 -14.42
N ILE A 58 -12.26 -0.83 -13.96
CA ILE A 58 -12.44 -0.28 -12.62
C ILE A 58 -13.00 -1.40 -11.73
N PRO A 59 -12.16 -2.12 -10.95
CA PRO A 59 -12.67 -3.12 -10.03
C PRO A 59 -13.59 -2.44 -9.00
N PRO A 60 -14.72 -3.06 -8.63
CA PRO A 60 -15.62 -2.52 -7.61
C PRO A 60 -14.84 -2.28 -6.32
N THR A 61 -15.14 -1.18 -5.65
CA THR A 61 -14.62 -0.87 -4.32
C THR A 61 -15.26 -1.84 -3.34
N GLU A 62 -14.62 -2.99 -3.12
CA GLU A 62 -15.02 -3.90 -2.04
C GLU A 62 -14.81 -3.18 -0.71
N GLN A 63 -15.88 -3.14 0.08
CA GLN A 63 -15.82 -2.68 1.46
C GLN A 63 -15.08 -3.76 2.24
N VAL A 64 -13.84 -3.45 2.62
CA VAL A 64 -12.98 -4.34 3.37
C VAL A 64 -13.58 -4.56 4.75
N GLU A 65 -13.91 -5.82 5.05
CA GLU A 65 -14.31 -6.28 6.36
C GLU A 65 -13.08 -6.28 7.28
N TYR A 66 -13.20 -5.71 8.47
CA TYR A 66 -12.10 -5.59 9.43
C TYR A 66 -11.57 -6.98 9.80
N VAL A 67 -10.32 -7.27 9.44
CA VAL A 67 -9.64 -8.51 9.82
C VAL A 67 -8.89 -8.28 11.12
N SER A 68 -9.17 -9.12 12.13
CA SER A 68 -8.54 -9.07 13.43
C SER A 68 -7.03 -9.35 13.33
N THR A 69 -6.22 -8.41 13.80
CA THR A 69 -4.75 -8.47 13.93
C THR A 69 -4.30 -9.06 15.27
N GLU A 70 -5.18 -9.82 15.94
CA GLU A 70 -4.99 -10.32 17.29
C GLU A 70 -3.88 -11.38 17.37
N ARG A 71 -2.73 -10.97 17.90
CA ARG A 71 -1.95 -11.85 18.79
C ARG A 71 -2.68 -11.87 20.13
N ALA A 72 -3.39 -12.96 20.43
CA ALA A 72 -4.14 -13.11 21.69
C ALA A 72 -3.21 -13.17 22.92
N ASP A 73 -3.67 -12.52 24.00
CA ASP A 73 -3.29 -12.62 25.43
C ASP A 73 -1.93 -12.09 25.91
N VAL A 74 -1.38 -11.01 25.33
CA VAL A 74 -0.34 -10.21 26.03
C VAL A 74 -1.00 -8.98 26.61
N ASN A 75 -0.90 -8.79 27.94
CA ASN A 75 -1.26 -7.52 28.56
C ASN A 75 -0.29 -6.45 28.03
N LEU A 76 -0.74 -5.65 27.07
CA LEU A 76 0.08 -4.67 26.38
C LEU A 76 0.75 -3.69 27.35
N GLU A 77 0.06 -3.30 28.41
CA GLU A 77 0.63 -2.41 29.44
C GLU A 77 1.80 -3.06 30.15
N GLU A 78 1.71 -4.38 30.41
CA GLU A 78 2.78 -5.15 31.06
C GLU A 78 4.00 -5.29 30.14
N ALA A 79 3.79 -5.66 28.87
CA ALA A 79 4.87 -5.75 27.89
C ALA A 79 5.54 -4.38 27.64
N TYR A 80 4.74 -3.31 27.57
CA TYR A 80 5.25 -1.94 27.44
C TYR A 80 6.07 -1.53 28.66
N MET A 81 5.58 -1.82 29.87
CA MET A 81 6.29 -1.52 31.11
C MET A 81 7.58 -2.33 31.26
N GLU A 82 7.58 -3.61 30.88
CA GLU A 82 8.79 -4.44 30.87
C GLU A 82 9.87 -3.81 29.97
N ARG A 83 9.47 -3.38 28.78
CA ARG A 83 10.36 -2.72 27.82
C ARG A 83 10.89 -1.39 28.32
N ILE A 84 10.02 -0.54 28.85
CA ILE A 84 10.41 0.76 29.42
C ILE A 84 11.34 0.57 30.62
N HIS A 85 11.05 -0.37 31.51
CA HIS A 85 11.90 -0.65 32.66
C HIS A 85 13.27 -1.16 32.26
N LEU A 86 13.34 -2.06 31.27
CA LEU A 86 14.61 -2.52 30.73
C LEU A 86 15.38 -1.35 30.11
N GLY A 87 14.73 -0.59 29.22
CA GLY A 87 15.33 0.56 28.54
C GLY A 87 15.75 1.68 29.47
N PHE A 88 15.07 1.90 30.61
CA PHE A 88 15.46 2.91 31.60
C PHE A 88 16.65 2.47 32.46
N ASN A 89 16.81 1.18 32.70
CA ASN A 89 17.74 0.63 33.68
C ASN A 89 18.89 -0.20 33.08
N ILE A 90 19.24 0.02 31.81
CA ILE A 90 20.41 -0.61 31.18
C ILE A 90 21.68 -0.09 31.86
N THR A 91 22.39 -1.00 32.53
CA THR A 91 23.67 -0.71 33.22
C THR A 91 24.83 -1.58 32.73
N THR A 92 24.54 -2.66 32.00
CA THR A 92 25.55 -3.59 31.46
C THR A 92 25.46 -3.68 29.93
N GLU A 93 26.56 -4.13 29.31
CA GLU A 93 26.65 -4.37 27.87
C GLU A 93 25.74 -5.54 27.44
N GLU A 94 25.65 -6.61 28.25
CA GLU A 94 24.72 -7.72 28.02
C GLU A 94 23.24 -7.28 28.02
N GLN A 95 22.85 -6.37 28.92
CA GLN A 95 21.50 -5.79 28.92
C GLN A 95 21.23 -4.94 27.68
N LEU A 96 22.26 -4.22 27.21
CA LEU A 96 22.18 -3.42 26.00
C LEU A 96 22.03 -4.31 24.76
N GLU A 97 22.85 -5.35 24.65
CA GLU A 97 22.77 -6.33 23.57
C GLU A 97 21.41 -7.03 23.57
N ASN A 98 20.88 -7.44 24.72
CA ASN A 98 19.52 -8.01 24.80
C ASN A 98 18.45 -7.00 24.40
N TYR A 99 18.56 -5.74 24.87
CA TYR A 99 17.61 -4.68 24.52
C TYR A 99 17.59 -4.38 23.01
N LEU A 100 18.74 -4.44 22.34
CA LEU A 100 18.88 -4.17 20.90
C LEU A 100 18.67 -5.41 20.01
N SER A 101 18.92 -6.63 20.52
CA SER A 101 18.85 -7.88 19.75
C SER A 101 17.46 -8.52 19.72
N GLU A 102 16.61 -8.21 20.69
CA GLU A 102 15.21 -8.58 20.63
C GLU A 102 14.55 -7.80 19.48
N SER A 103 14.05 -8.52 18.47
CA SER A 103 13.16 -7.97 17.43
C SER A 103 11.93 -7.40 18.14
N ASP A 104 12.02 -6.13 18.54
CA ASP A 104 11.11 -5.50 19.49
C ASP A 104 9.81 -5.20 18.77
N TRP A 105 8.91 -6.17 18.83
CA TRP A 105 7.56 -6.09 18.27
C TRP A 105 6.80 -4.84 18.76
N LEU A 106 7.05 -4.34 19.98
CA LEU A 106 6.42 -3.11 20.48
C LEU A 106 6.98 -1.87 19.78
N LEU A 107 8.30 -1.77 19.66
CA LEU A 107 8.96 -0.68 18.93
C LEU A 107 8.64 -0.73 17.44
N GLN A 108 8.63 -1.91 16.82
CA GLN A 108 8.23 -2.08 15.42
C GLN A 108 6.80 -1.57 15.21
N ARG A 109 5.84 -2.00 16.03
CA ARG A 109 4.47 -1.47 15.98
C ARG A 109 4.40 0.04 16.23
N ALA A 110 5.25 0.57 17.11
CA ALA A 110 5.31 1.99 17.41
C ALA A 110 5.78 2.79 16.20
N LEU A 111 6.79 2.32 15.48
CA LEU A 111 7.34 2.96 14.29
C LEU A 111 6.42 2.83 13.08
N GLU A 112 5.65 1.75 12.98
CA GLU A 112 4.86 1.45 11.79
C GLU A 112 3.60 2.32 11.65
N SER A 113 2.86 2.56 12.72
CA SER A 113 1.62 3.37 12.64
C SER A 113 1.38 4.33 13.78
N GLY A 114 2.16 4.25 14.88
CA GLY A 114 1.97 5.03 16.11
C GLY A 114 0.66 4.74 16.87
N ASN A 115 -0.37 4.19 16.21
CA ASN A 115 -1.69 3.90 16.75
C ASN A 115 -1.94 2.39 16.95
N SER A 116 -1.30 1.52 16.15
CA SER A 116 -1.46 0.04 16.12
C SER A 116 -1.03 -0.63 17.41
N VAL A 117 0.00 -0.08 18.09
CA VAL A 117 0.49 -0.60 19.37
C VAL A 117 -0.64 -0.70 20.39
N PHE A 118 -1.52 0.32 20.47
CA PHE A 118 -2.49 0.51 21.54
C PHE A 118 -3.97 0.33 21.13
N TYR A 119 -4.27 -0.41 20.06
CA TYR A 119 -5.66 -0.62 19.63
C TYR A 119 -6.55 -1.28 20.70
N HIS A 120 -5.97 -2.11 21.57
CA HIS A 120 -6.66 -2.74 22.70
C HIS A 120 -6.80 -1.83 23.94
N SER A 121 -6.30 -0.59 23.88
CA SER A 121 -6.39 0.39 24.97
C SER A 121 -7.33 1.54 24.53
N PRO A 122 -8.66 1.30 24.43
CA PRO A 122 -9.65 2.30 23.96
C PRO A 122 -9.73 3.55 24.86
N GLN A 123 -9.10 3.49 26.03
CA GLN A 123 -9.00 4.57 27.00
C GLN A 123 -7.93 5.61 26.60
N LEU A 124 -6.96 5.23 25.77
CA LEU A 124 -5.89 6.11 25.31
C LEU A 124 -6.32 6.87 24.06
N ASN A 125 -6.16 8.20 24.10
CA ASN A 125 -6.41 9.08 22.96
C ASN A 125 -5.22 9.05 21.95
N GLN A 126 -5.42 9.61 20.76
CA GLN A 126 -4.42 9.56 19.68
C GLN A 126 -3.07 10.21 20.06
N TRP A 127 -3.09 11.29 20.85
CA TRP A 127 -1.85 11.98 21.27
C TRP A 127 -1.07 11.14 22.27
N GLU A 128 -1.76 10.55 23.24
CA GLU A 128 -1.18 9.63 24.22
C GLU A 128 -0.50 8.43 23.55
N ARG A 129 -1.14 7.85 22.53
CA ARG A 129 -0.56 6.75 21.75
C ARG A 129 0.70 7.20 21.01
N LYS A 130 0.66 8.38 20.38
CA LYS A 130 1.79 8.96 19.68
C LYS A 130 2.96 9.24 20.62
N ASP A 131 2.72 9.83 21.79
CA ASP A 131 3.76 10.11 22.78
C ASP A 131 4.42 8.81 23.29
N LEU A 132 3.64 7.78 23.59
CA LEU A 132 4.17 6.49 24.03
C LEU A 132 4.98 5.78 22.95
N ALA A 133 4.54 5.86 21.69
CA ALA A 133 5.26 5.31 20.54
C ALA A 133 6.57 6.07 20.26
N THR A 134 6.50 7.41 20.35
CA THR A 134 7.65 8.30 20.19
C THR A 134 8.69 8.05 21.29
N LEU A 135 8.24 7.80 22.53
CA LEU A 135 9.11 7.47 23.65
C LEU A 135 9.91 6.18 23.41
N LEU A 136 9.25 5.12 22.90
CA LEU A 136 9.94 3.87 22.55
C LEU A 136 11.03 4.11 21.50
N HIS A 137 10.71 4.89 20.46
CA HIS A 137 11.65 5.23 19.40
C HIS A 137 12.89 5.96 19.92
N TYR A 138 12.69 7.06 20.64
CA TYR A 138 13.83 7.83 21.13
C TYR A 138 14.62 7.10 22.21
N LEU A 139 13.97 6.26 23.01
CA LEU A 139 14.67 5.41 23.97
C LEU A 139 15.55 4.39 23.24
N TYR A 140 15.07 3.81 22.14
CA TYR A 140 15.87 2.94 21.28
C TYR A 140 17.09 3.68 20.71
N ILE A 141 16.89 4.82 20.05
CA ILE A 141 18.00 5.60 19.46
C ILE A 141 19.01 6.01 20.54
N TRP A 142 18.53 6.42 21.72
CA TRP A 142 19.40 6.75 22.84
C TRP A 142 20.30 5.58 23.25
N ARG A 143 19.73 4.36 23.33
CA ARG A 143 20.48 3.16 23.70
C ARG A 143 21.44 2.72 22.61
N ASP A 144 21.05 2.82 21.35
CA ASP A 144 21.94 2.53 20.23
C ASP A 144 23.13 3.52 20.18
N THR A 145 22.86 4.81 20.36
CA THR A 145 23.86 5.88 20.24
C THR A 145 24.77 6.01 21.47
N TYR A 146 24.20 5.92 22.68
CA TYR A 146 24.89 6.21 23.93
C TYR A 146 25.05 4.99 24.85
N GLY A 147 24.57 3.82 24.45
CA GLY A 147 24.70 2.57 25.19
C GLY A 147 24.11 2.63 26.60
N SER A 148 24.91 2.20 27.58
CA SER A 148 24.54 2.16 29.01
C SER A 148 24.64 3.52 29.72
N LYS A 149 24.87 4.63 28.99
CA LYS A 149 24.89 5.97 29.58
C LYS A 149 23.55 6.29 30.24
N ALA A 150 23.60 6.93 31.40
CA ALA A 150 22.40 7.38 32.11
C ALA A 150 21.55 8.32 31.24
N LEU A 151 20.22 8.20 31.38
CA LEU A 151 19.26 9.04 30.69
C LEU A 151 19.31 10.50 31.20
N PRO A 152 18.93 11.48 30.37
CA PRO A 152 18.98 12.91 30.71
C PRO A 152 17.82 13.36 31.64
N PHE A 153 17.10 12.42 32.25
CA PHE A 153 15.98 12.66 33.16
C PHE A 153 15.89 11.54 34.21
N ASP A 154 15.11 11.78 35.26
CA ASP A 154 14.83 10.80 36.30
C ASP A 154 13.81 9.75 35.82
N THR A 155 14.07 8.48 36.14
CA THR A 155 13.33 7.30 35.68
C THR A 155 12.45 6.70 36.78
N THR A 156 11.93 7.51 37.69
CA THR A 156 11.14 7.10 38.87
C THR A 156 9.74 6.55 38.58
N VAL A 157 9.44 6.21 37.32
CA VAL A 157 8.16 5.60 36.93
C VAL A 157 8.06 4.16 37.45
N THR A 158 6.89 3.81 37.99
CA THR A 158 6.61 2.45 38.50
C THR A 158 5.35 1.83 37.91
N THR A 159 4.52 2.64 37.24
CA THR A 159 3.25 2.21 36.66
C THR A 159 3.11 2.73 35.24
N PHE A 160 2.27 2.06 34.43
CA PHE A 160 1.93 2.51 33.08
C PHE A 160 1.35 3.93 33.05
N TYR A 161 0.53 4.28 34.05
CA TYR A 161 -0.02 5.63 34.19
C TYR A 161 1.04 6.70 34.50
N ASP A 162 2.09 6.35 35.25
CA ASP A 162 3.21 7.29 35.45
C ASP A 162 3.94 7.52 34.14
N VAL A 163 4.20 6.47 33.36
CA VAL A 163 4.83 6.60 32.04
C VAL A 163 3.96 7.44 31.12
N LEU A 164 2.65 7.18 31.06
CA LEU A 164 1.70 7.96 30.26
C LEU A 164 1.73 9.45 30.61
N ARG A 165 1.79 9.79 31.90
CA ARG A 165 1.85 11.18 32.37
C ARG A 165 3.16 11.87 32.01
N GLU A 166 4.28 11.16 32.15
CA GLU A 166 5.62 11.72 31.96
C GLU A 166 6.14 11.60 30.51
N ALA A 167 5.51 10.78 29.67
CA ALA A 167 5.92 10.54 28.29
C ALA A 167 6.11 11.83 27.47
N PRO A 168 5.21 12.83 27.50
CA PRO A 168 5.42 14.08 26.75
C PRO A 168 6.69 14.82 27.19
N PHE A 169 7.03 14.75 28.48
CA PHE A 169 8.27 15.34 29.00
C PHE A 169 9.48 14.54 28.54
N TYR A 170 9.46 13.21 28.67
CA TYR A 170 10.57 12.36 28.23
C TYR A 170 10.85 12.46 26.73
N VAL A 171 9.79 12.42 25.91
CA VAL A 171 9.86 12.61 24.46
C VAL A 171 10.55 13.92 24.13
N LYS A 172 10.11 15.02 24.75
CA LYS A 172 10.71 16.33 24.52
C LYS A 172 12.19 16.38 24.90
N VAL A 173 12.56 15.83 26.06
CA VAL A 173 13.97 15.85 26.49
C VAL A 173 14.83 15.00 25.57
N LEU A 174 14.34 13.87 25.08
CA LEU A 174 15.11 13.02 24.16
C LEU A 174 15.16 13.60 22.75
N SER A 175 14.08 14.20 22.25
CA SER A 175 14.04 14.78 20.91
C SER A 175 15.07 15.88 20.73
N ASP A 176 15.35 16.67 21.78
CA ASP A 176 16.38 17.72 21.77
C ASP A 176 17.81 17.17 21.50
N PHE A 177 18.04 15.85 21.61
CA PHE A 177 19.32 15.21 21.24
C PHE A 177 19.33 14.69 19.80
N PHE A 178 18.17 14.54 19.18
CA PHE A 178 17.97 13.86 17.90
C PHE A 178 17.14 14.72 16.94
N ASP A 179 17.50 16.02 16.84
CA ASP A 179 16.83 16.98 15.96
C ASP A 179 16.80 16.54 14.48
N ASP A 180 17.79 15.76 14.06
CA ASP A 180 17.93 15.23 12.69
C ASP A 180 17.17 13.91 12.46
N GLU A 181 16.64 13.29 13.53
CA GLU A 181 15.88 12.04 13.49
C GLU A 181 14.51 12.23 14.16
N PRO A 182 13.61 13.05 13.57
CA PRO A 182 12.27 13.23 14.12
C PRO A 182 11.51 11.92 14.05
N TYR A 183 10.82 11.57 15.14
CA TYR A 183 9.89 10.45 15.10
C TYR A 183 8.78 10.72 14.07
N MET A 184 8.75 9.88 13.05
CA MET A 184 7.70 9.85 12.04
C MET A 184 7.32 8.39 11.84
N THR A 185 6.02 8.11 11.84
CA THR A 185 5.57 6.74 11.53
C THR A 185 5.73 6.46 10.04
N SER A 186 5.94 5.20 9.65
CA SER A 186 5.95 4.83 8.22
C SER A 186 4.67 5.26 7.49
N MET A 187 3.53 5.28 8.20
CA MET A 187 2.27 5.81 7.68
C MET A 187 2.30 7.33 7.46
N GLU A 188 2.93 8.10 8.36
CA GLU A 188 3.05 9.56 8.25
C GLU A 188 4.08 9.94 7.17
N GLU A 189 5.24 9.29 7.14
CA GLU A 189 6.32 9.55 6.17
C GLU A 189 5.86 9.37 4.72
N ILE A 190 5.01 8.36 4.50
CA ILE A 190 4.54 7.99 3.17
C ILE A 190 3.18 8.63 2.85
N GLY A 191 2.36 8.91 3.87
CA GLY A 191 1.09 9.63 3.75
C GLY A 191 1.23 11.05 3.20
N GLU A 192 2.44 11.63 3.23
CA GLU A 192 2.73 12.94 2.64
C GLU A 192 2.87 12.91 1.10
N ILE A 193 3.05 11.74 0.47
CA ILE A 193 3.18 11.61 -1.00
C ILE A 193 2.04 10.75 -1.56
N PRO A 194 0.89 11.35 -1.93
CA PRO A 194 -0.12 10.61 -2.66
C PRO A 194 0.45 10.22 -4.03
N VAL A 195 0.94 9.00 -4.14
CA VAL A 195 1.28 8.40 -5.44
C VAL A 195 -0.03 8.32 -6.19
N THR A 196 -0.14 9.06 -7.29
CA THR A 196 -1.32 9.03 -8.17
C THR A 196 -1.15 7.92 -9.20
N ASN A 197 -2.24 7.31 -9.68
CA ASN A 197 -2.18 6.26 -10.71
C ASN A 197 -1.30 6.65 -11.91
N PHE A 198 -1.20 7.95 -12.22
CA PHE A 198 -0.27 8.49 -13.18
C PHE A 198 1.22 8.35 -12.77
N GLY A 199 1.56 8.67 -11.52
CA GLY A 199 2.92 8.54 -10.97
C GLY A 199 3.46 7.11 -11.02
N ALA A 200 2.61 6.10 -10.76
CA ALA A 200 3.00 4.70 -10.83
C ALA A 200 3.00 4.08 -12.24
N MET A 201 2.53 4.80 -13.28
CA MET A 201 2.58 4.30 -14.65
C MET A 201 4.02 4.31 -15.20
N SER A 202 4.35 3.33 -16.03
CA SER A 202 5.60 3.37 -16.80
C SER A 202 5.66 4.62 -17.69
N GLN A 203 6.87 5.13 -17.95
CA GLN A 203 7.07 6.34 -18.76
C GLN A 203 6.36 6.28 -20.12
N GLY A 204 6.33 5.10 -20.76
CA GLY A 204 5.60 4.89 -22.02
C GLY A 204 4.09 5.10 -21.88
N ASN A 205 3.49 4.62 -20.78
CA ASN A 205 2.05 4.78 -20.50
C ASN A 205 1.71 6.22 -20.11
N GLN A 206 2.58 6.89 -19.35
CA GLN A 206 2.43 8.32 -19.03
C GLN A 206 2.42 9.18 -20.30
N ILE A 207 3.40 8.96 -21.19
CA ILE A 207 3.48 9.66 -22.48
C ILE A 207 2.24 9.35 -23.34
N GLY A 208 1.80 8.09 -23.38
CA GLY A 208 0.59 7.68 -24.10
C GLY A 208 -0.68 8.37 -23.61
N LEU A 209 -0.86 8.49 -22.28
CA LEU A 209 -1.99 9.19 -21.67
C LEU A 209 -1.98 10.68 -22.01
N ILE A 210 -0.81 11.33 -21.92
CA ILE A 210 -0.65 12.75 -22.28
C ILE A 210 -1.00 12.99 -23.75
N ILE A 211 -0.49 12.15 -24.67
CA ILE A 211 -0.81 12.24 -26.10
C ILE A 211 -2.32 12.08 -26.34
N THR A 212 -2.95 11.15 -25.63
CA THR A 212 -4.41 10.91 -25.72
C THR A 212 -5.20 12.14 -25.29
N ILE A 213 -4.84 12.75 -24.16
CA ILE A 213 -5.49 13.99 -23.67
C ILE A 213 -5.34 15.12 -24.70
N ILE A 214 -4.12 15.34 -25.22
CA ILE A 214 -3.85 16.38 -26.22
C ILE A 214 -4.68 16.15 -27.48
N PHE A 215 -4.77 14.92 -27.96
CA PHE A 215 -5.57 14.57 -29.14
C PHE A 215 -7.05 14.92 -28.95
N PHE A 216 -7.66 14.59 -27.81
CA PHE A 216 -9.06 14.92 -27.54
C PHE A 216 -9.31 16.41 -27.31
N ILE A 217 -8.33 17.15 -26.75
CA ILE A 217 -8.41 18.62 -26.66
C ILE A 217 -8.43 19.23 -28.06
N ILE A 218 -7.58 18.76 -28.98
CA ILE A 218 -7.55 19.23 -30.37
C ILE A 218 -8.89 18.93 -31.06
N LEU A 219 -9.41 17.71 -30.89
CA LEU A 219 -10.73 17.34 -31.41
C LEU A 219 -11.83 18.23 -30.85
N PHE A 220 -11.82 18.55 -29.55
CA PHE A 220 -12.79 19.44 -28.92
C PHE A 220 -12.76 20.85 -29.54
N VAL A 221 -11.56 21.43 -29.69
CA VAL A 221 -11.37 22.78 -30.29
C VAL A 221 -11.80 22.81 -31.76
N TRP A 222 -11.57 21.74 -32.52
CA TRP A 222 -12.05 21.65 -33.90
C TRP A 222 -13.57 21.48 -33.98
N ASN A 223 -14.16 20.69 -33.09
CA ASN A 223 -15.61 20.42 -33.11
C ASN A 223 -16.45 21.61 -32.62
N THR A 224 -15.87 22.49 -31.78
CA THR A 224 -16.53 23.74 -31.35
C THR A 224 -16.61 24.78 -32.46
N LYS A 225 -15.63 24.82 -33.37
CA LYS A 225 -15.64 25.72 -34.55
C LYS A 225 -16.64 25.29 -35.63
N SER A 226 -17.01 24.02 -35.68
CA SER A 226 -17.98 23.49 -36.65
C SER A 226 -19.41 23.55 -36.09
N ARG A 227 -20.42 23.77 -36.94
CA ARG A 227 -21.86 23.79 -36.56
C ARG A 227 -22.42 22.38 -36.28
N VAL A 228 -21.64 21.54 -35.61
CA VAL A 228 -21.99 20.15 -35.31
C VAL A 228 -22.87 20.09 -34.06
N ASN A 229 -23.70 19.05 -34.01
CA ASN A 229 -24.61 18.72 -32.92
C ASN A 229 -23.94 18.80 -31.54
N LEU A 230 -24.65 19.38 -30.56
CA LEU A 230 -24.16 19.62 -29.20
C LEU A 230 -23.65 18.34 -28.51
N LEU A 231 -24.25 17.21 -28.85
CA LEU A 231 -23.90 15.87 -28.37
C LEU A 231 -22.47 15.44 -28.76
N PHE A 232 -22.01 15.80 -29.97
CA PHE A 232 -20.64 15.50 -30.43
C PHE A 232 -19.58 16.39 -29.78
N ARG A 233 -19.99 17.54 -29.21
CA ARG A 233 -19.08 18.43 -28.47
C ARG A 233 -18.81 17.94 -27.05
N LEU A 234 -19.74 17.19 -26.46
CA LEU A 234 -19.60 16.65 -25.10
C LEU A 234 -18.70 15.42 -25.03
N ILE A 235 -18.67 14.61 -26.09
CA ILE A 235 -17.89 13.35 -26.13
C ILE A 235 -16.39 13.57 -25.80
N PRO A 236 -15.66 14.52 -26.45
CA PRO A 236 -14.27 14.76 -26.09
C PRO A 236 -14.10 15.23 -24.64
N ILE A 237 -15.03 16.03 -24.11
CA ILE A 237 -14.99 16.50 -22.72
C ILE A 237 -15.08 15.31 -21.76
N VAL A 238 -16.03 14.40 -21.97
CA VAL A 238 -16.20 13.21 -21.12
C VAL A 238 -14.95 12.34 -21.16
N ILE A 239 -14.35 12.14 -22.34
CA ILE A 239 -13.11 11.35 -22.46
C ILE A 239 -11.93 12.03 -21.76
N ILE A 240 -11.78 13.36 -21.91
CA ILE A 240 -10.74 14.11 -21.18
C ILE A 240 -10.93 13.97 -19.67
N LEU A 241 -12.17 14.11 -19.17
CA LEU A 241 -12.47 13.93 -17.75
C LEU A 241 -12.11 12.52 -17.27
N MET A 242 -12.38 11.48 -18.07
CA MET A 242 -11.96 10.11 -17.76
C MET A 242 -10.44 9.96 -17.76
N CYS A 243 -9.73 10.55 -18.72
CA CYS A 243 -8.26 10.53 -18.78
C CYS A 243 -7.60 11.33 -17.66
N LEU A 244 -8.32 12.20 -16.96
CA LEU A 244 -7.83 12.91 -15.78
C LEU A 244 -7.94 12.08 -14.50
N ILE A 245 -8.77 11.03 -14.47
CA ILE A 245 -8.94 10.15 -13.29
C ILE A 245 -7.59 9.62 -12.75
N PRO A 246 -6.63 9.15 -13.59
CA PRO A 246 -5.34 8.67 -13.09
C PRO A 246 -4.48 9.73 -12.37
N PHE A 247 -4.70 11.02 -12.63
CA PHE A 247 -3.95 12.11 -12.00
C PHE A 247 -4.49 12.49 -10.61
N VAL A 248 -5.73 12.11 -10.31
CA VAL A 248 -6.39 12.41 -9.03
C VAL A 248 -6.69 11.16 -8.22
N SER A 249 -6.75 10.01 -8.87
CA SER A 249 -6.92 8.73 -8.21
C SER A 249 -5.60 8.33 -7.56
N PRO A 250 -5.56 8.10 -6.24
CA PRO A 250 -4.40 7.49 -5.60
C PRO A 250 -4.15 6.11 -6.21
N VAL A 251 -2.88 5.74 -6.27
CA VAL A 251 -2.43 4.39 -6.60
C VAL A 251 -2.97 3.47 -5.54
N LYS A 252 -3.77 2.48 -5.96
CA LYS A 252 -4.09 1.32 -5.11
C LYS A 252 -2.94 0.31 -5.18
N ASN A 253 -1.71 0.77 -4.95
CA ASN A 253 -0.65 -0.16 -4.58
C ASN A 253 -0.97 -0.47 -3.14
N ASP A 254 -1.31 -1.73 -2.90
CA ASP A 254 -1.50 -2.20 -1.56
C ASP A 254 -0.07 -2.35 -1.02
N TYR A 255 0.38 -1.31 -0.33
CA TYR A 255 1.60 -1.34 0.46
C TYR A 255 1.23 -1.83 1.87
N ALA A 256 2.12 -2.63 2.46
CA ALA A 256 1.93 -3.21 3.77
C ALA A 256 2.71 -2.43 4.83
N TYR A 257 2.08 -1.44 5.45
CA TYR A 257 2.70 -0.60 6.48
C TYR A 257 2.54 -1.17 7.89
N ASP A 258 1.39 -1.80 8.13
CA ASP A 258 0.96 -2.35 9.42
C ASP A 258 0.34 -3.74 9.20
N GLU A 259 -0.03 -4.43 10.27
CA GLU A 259 -0.65 -5.76 10.20
C GLU A 259 -1.97 -5.77 9.40
N THR A 260 -2.73 -4.68 9.50
CA THR A 260 -4.00 -4.56 8.77
C THR A 260 -3.76 -4.54 7.27
N SER A 261 -2.81 -3.72 6.83
CA SER A 261 -2.42 -3.60 5.43
C SER A 261 -1.68 -4.83 4.92
N ILE A 262 -0.79 -5.46 5.71
CA ILE A 262 -0.24 -6.79 5.38
C ILE A 262 -1.37 -7.74 5.00
N MET A 263 -2.39 -7.82 5.87
CA MET A 263 -3.50 -8.74 5.67
C MET A 263 -4.33 -8.36 4.45
N GLN A 264 -4.69 -7.09 4.27
CA GLN A 264 -5.44 -6.62 3.11
C GLN A 264 -4.73 -6.93 1.79
N VAL A 265 -3.42 -6.68 1.74
CA VAL A 265 -2.60 -6.95 0.55
C VAL A 265 -2.56 -8.45 0.30
N ALA A 266 -2.29 -9.24 1.33
CA ALA A 266 -2.21 -10.69 1.21
C ALA A 266 -3.54 -11.30 0.78
N GLN A 267 -4.68 -10.87 1.34
CA GLN A 267 -6.01 -11.31 0.93
C GLN A 267 -6.27 -11.05 -0.54
N LYS A 268 -5.92 -9.85 -1.02
CA LYS A 268 -6.11 -9.48 -2.42
C LYS A 268 -5.17 -10.22 -3.37
N GLN A 269 -3.90 -10.41 -3.00
CA GLN A 269 -2.90 -11.04 -3.86
C GLN A 269 -3.03 -12.58 -3.90
N LEU A 270 -3.48 -13.17 -2.80
CA LEU A 270 -3.55 -14.63 -2.62
C LEU A 270 -4.98 -15.18 -2.66
N ASP A 271 -5.99 -14.31 -2.84
CA ASP A 271 -7.41 -14.67 -2.83
C ASP A 271 -7.79 -15.43 -1.55
N LEU A 272 -7.39 -14.88 -0.40
CA LEU A 272 -7.55 -15.51 0.92
C LEU A 272 -8.76 -14.93 1.65
N ASP A 273 -9.88 -15.64 1.60
CA ASP A 273 -11.03 -15.33 2.45
C ASP A 273 -10.81 -15.84 3.89
N GLY A 274 -10.98 -14.94 4.87
CA GLY A 274 -11.05 -15.29 6.29
C GLY A 274 -9.76 -15.80 6.93
N GLY A 275 -8.59 -15.38 6.44
CA GLY A 275 -7.32 -15.69 7.08
C GLY A 275 -7.08 -14.95 8.40
N LEU A 276 -6.07 -15.41 9.15
CA LEU A 276 -5.60 -14.80 10.39
C LEU A 276 -4.12 -14.48 10.26
N LEU A 277 -3.73 -13.24 10.54
CA LEU A 277 -2.32 -12.88 10.69
C LEU A 277 -1.83 -13.33 12.08
N GLU A 278 -0.95 -14.33 12.09
CA GLU A 278 -0.39 -14.90 13.33
C GLU A 278 0.84 -14.16 13.84
N ASN A 279 1.63 -13.56 12.93
CA ASN A 279 2.81 -12.78 13.27
C ASN A 279 3.22 -11.87 12.09
N ALA A 280 3.95 -10.80 12.38
CA ALA A 280 4.61 -9.95 11.40
C ALA A 280 5.97 -9.51 11.94
N ALA A 281 6.95 -9.35 11.06
CA ALA A 281 8.28 -8.87 11.42
C ALA A 281 8.92 -8.13 10.26
N THR A 282 9.75 -7.14 10.57
CA THR A 282 10.53 -6.40 9.57
C THR A 282 12.02 -6.65 9.81
N PHE A 283 12.73 -7.01 8.74
CA PHE A 283 14.18 -7.18 8.73
C PHE A 283 14.77 -6.44 7.53
N ASN A 284 15.66 -5.49 7.80
CA ASN A 284 16.26 -4.64 6.76
C ASN A 284 15.17 -4.00 5.89
N ASN A 285 15.28 -4.15 4.57
CA ASN A 285 14.34 -3.65 3.57
C ASN A 285 13.17 -4.61 3.29
N ALA A 286 12.92 -5.60 4.14
CA ALA A 286 11.90 -6.61 3.92
C ALA A 286 10.96 -6.77 5.11
N ARG A 287 9.66 -6.81 4.83
CA ARG A 287 8.60 -7.04 5.81
C ARG A 287 7.95 -8.39 5.56
N TYR A 288 7.64 -9.11 6.62
CA TYR A 288 7.12 -10.46 6.58
C TYR A 288 5.81 -10.57 7.36
N GLY A 289 4.91 -11.43 6.90
CA GLY A 289 3.69 -11.79 7.62
C GLY A 289 3.44 -13.30 7.60
N LEU A 290 3.05 -13.87 8.73
CA LEU A 290 2.59 -15.26 8.84
C LEU A 290 1.07 -15.27 8.87
N ILE A 291 0.46 -15.87 7.86
CA ILE A 291 -0.98 -15.92 7.69
C ILE A 291 -1.47 -17.36 7.66
N SER A 292 -2.41 -17.69 8.52
CA SER A 292 -3.08 -18.99 8.55
C SER A 292 -4.49 -18.89 8.00
N VAL A 293 -4.83 -19.81 7.10
CA VAL A 293 -6.16 -19.94 6.50
C VAL A 293 -6.59 -21.40 6.53
N ASN A 294 -7.49 -21.75 7.43
CA ASN A 294 -7.88 -23.14 7.68
C ASN A 294 -6.66 -24.02 8.01
N ALA A 295 -6.35 -25.01 7.16
CA ALA A 295 -5.19 -25.89 7.29
C ALA A 295 -3.97 -25.43 6.46
N LYS A 296 -4.08 -24.31 5.75
CA LYS A 296 -3.01 -23.73 4.96
C LYS A 296 -2.33 -22.59 5.72
N ARG A 297 -1.05 -22.43 5.44
CA ARG A 297 -0.19 -21.43 6.05
C ARG A 297 0.59 -20.72 4.95
N TYR A 298 0.79 -19.43 5.13
CA TYR A 298 1.45 -18.55 4.17
C TYR A 298 2.42 -17.64 4.89
N MET A 299 3.68 -17.63 4.45
CA MET A 299 4.60 -16.56 4.75
C MET A 299 4.62 -15.59 3.57
N VAL A 300 4.16 -14.36 3.79
CA VAL A 300 4.14 -13.29 2.80
C VAL A 300 5.35 -12.38 3.01
N THR A 301 5.98 -11.96 1.92
CA THR A 301 7.17 -11.10 1.92
C THR A 301 6.87 -9.83 1.12
N PHE A 302 7.20 -8.69 1.70
CA PHE A 302 7.09 -7.37 1.13
C PHE A 302 8.49 -6.73 1.12
N ILE A 303 8.82 -5.97 0.08
CA ILE A 303 10.11 -5.28 -0.04
C ILE A 303 9.87 -3.79 -0.05
N GLU A 304 10.70 -3.07 0.69
CA GLU A 304 10.70 -1.62 0.78
C GLU A 304 11.10 -0.99 -0.55
N ASP A 305 10.27 -0.05 -1.02
CA ASP A 305 10.55 0.87 -2.10
C ASP A 305 10.32 2.33 -1.64
N GLU A 306 10.48 3.29 -2.55
CA GLU A 306 10.35 4.72 -2.29
C GLU A 306 8.96 5.16 -1.77
N HIS A 307 7.99 4.26 -1.75
CA HIS A 307 6.61 4.48 -1.31
C HIS A 307 6.15 3.48 -0.22
N GLY A 308 7.04 2.63 0.28
CA GLY A 308 6.77 1.67 1.36
C GLY A 308 6.99 0.20 1.00
N TYR A 309 6.37 -0.71 1.75
CA TYR A 309 6.58 -2.15 1.57
C TYR A 309 5.62 -2.72 0.54
N SER A 310 6.08 -2.91 -0.69
CA SER A 310 5.28 -3.53 -1.76
C SER A 310 5.35 -5.05 -1.71
N TYR A 311 4.23 -5.70 -2.00
CA TYR A 311 4.17 -7.17 -2.03
C TYR A 311 5.17 -7.72 -3.05
N SER A 312 6.05 -8.61 -2.58
CA SER A 312 7.08 -9.23 -3.40
C SER A 312 6.71 -10.66 -3.76
N ARG A 313 6.45 -11.49 -2.74
CA ARG A 313 6.18 -12.92 -2.92
C ARG A 313 5.48 -13.53 -1.71
N SER A 314 5.09 -14.79 -1.86
CA SER A 314 4.63 -15.63 -0.74
C SER A 314 5.11 -17.06 -0.90
N VAL A 315 5.31 -17.71 0.24
CA VAL A 315 5.57 -19.14 0.37
C VAL A 315 4.40 -19.73 1.12
N GLY A 316 3.74 -20.76 0.57
CA GLY A 316 2.53 -21.32 1.15
C GLY A 316 2.52 -22.85 1.13
N GLY A 317 1.88 -23.45 2.14
CA GLY A 317 1.83 -24.90 2.30
C GLY A 317 1.04 -25.34 3.52
N SER A 318 1.24 -26.60 3.92
CA SER A 318 0.64 -27.22 5.11
C SER A 318 1.64 -27.44 6.25
N ASP A 319 2.88 -26.97 6.08
CA ASP A 319 3.95 -27.15 7.05
C ASP A 319 3.87 -26.09 8.15
N TRP A 320 4.31 -26.46 9.36
CA TRP A 320 4.31 -25.56 10.51
C TRP A 320 5.45 -24.53 10.48
N VAL A 321 6.43 -24.75 9.60
CA VAL A 321 7.53 -23.82 9.35
C VAL A 321 7.54 -23.47 7.88
N MET A 322 7.69 -22.19 7.59
CA MET A 322 7.97 -21.68 6.25
C MET A 322 9.35 -21.04 6.24
N GLU A 323 10.03 -21.16 5.11
CA GLU A 323 11.32 -20.53 4.89
C GLU A 323 11.26 -19.53 3.75
N ASP A 324 12.06 -18.47 3.87
CA ASP A 324 12.35 -17.57 2.78
C ASP A 324 13.83 -17.17 2.84
N LEU A 325 14.38 -16.86 1.67
CA LEU A 325 15.78 -16.46 1.53
C LEU A 325 15.83 -15.04 0.99
N ASN A 326 16.39 -14.14 1.79
CA ASN A 326 16.65 -12.77 1.37
C ASN A 326 18.14 -12.55 1.14
N MET A 327 18.49 -11.72 0.16
CA MET A 327 19.87 -11.33 -0.12
C MET A 327 20.02 -9.84 0.22
N GLY A 328 20.53 -9.55 1.42
CA GLY A 328 20.80 -8.20 1.89
C GLY A 328 22.30 -7.94 1.96
N ASN A 329 22.79 -6.85 1.35
CA ASN A 329 24.16 -6.34 1.49
C ASN A 329 25.32 -7.35 1.32
N GLY A 330 25.15 -8.39 0.50
CA GLY A 330 26.17 -9.41 0.25
C GLY A 330 26.20 -10.56 1.27
N THR A 331 25.25 -10.60 2.20
CA THR A 331 25.02 -11.71 3.14
C THR A 331 23.71 -12.43 2.80
N MET A 332 23.68 -13.77 2.94
CA MET A 332 22.45 -14.53 2.82
C MET A 332 21.70 -14.50 4.15
N GLU A 333 20.43 -14.15 4.09
CA GLU A 333 19.55 -14.09 5.24
C GLU A 333 18.49 -15.17 5.10
N TYR A 334 18.52 -16.14 6.01
CA TYR A 334 17.46 -17.13 6.12
C TYR A 334 16.41 -16.62 7.08
N ILE A 335 15.18 -16.55 6.60
CA ILE A 335 14.01 -16.14 7.37
C ILE A 335 13.14 -17.36 7.61
N PHE A 336 12.94 -17.71 8.88
CA PHE A 336 12.09 -18.82 9.30
C PHE A 336 10.83 -18.29 9.97
N GLY A 337 9.68 -18.67 9.43
CA GLY A 337 8.37 -18.41 10.00
C GLY A 337 7.79 -19.64 10.67
N PHE A 338 7.59 -19.61 11.98
CA PHE A 338 6.97 -20.67 12.77
C PHE A 338 5.53 -20.29 13.09
N PHE A 339 4.59 -21.17 12.75
CA PHE A 339 3.16 -20.93 12.97
C PHE A 339 2.68 -21.49 14.30
N LYS A 340 1.70 -20.83 14.90
CA LYS A 340 1.12 -21.16 16.21
C LYS A 340 0.69 -22.63 16.26
N GLY A 341 1.11 -23.34 17.30
CA GLY A 341 0.85 -24.78 17.45
C GLY A 341 1.93 -25.71 16.90
N HIS A 342 3.04 -25.18 16.39
CA HIS A 342 4.20 -26.00 16.01
C HIS A 342 4.82 -26.73 17.24
N PRO A 343 5.40 -27.93 17.06
CA PRO A 343 6.01 -28.69 18.15
C PRO A 343 7.50 -28.36 18.42
N TYR A 344 8.12 -27.53 17.57
CA TYR A 344 9.57 -27.32 17.59
C TYR A 344 10.04 -26.45 18.76
N SER A 345 11.21 -26.77 19.31
CA SER A 345 11.92 -26.01 20.35
C SER A 345 13.21 -25.35 19.84
N LYS A 346 13.78 -25.88 18.76
CA LYS A 346 14.92 -25.27 18.08
C LYS A 346 15.05 -25.67 16.62
N VAL A 347 15.76 -24.83 15.88
CA VAL A 347 16.26 -25.12 14.54
C VAL A 347 17.77 -25.13 14.57
N LYS A 348 18.36 -26.17 14.00
CA LYS A 348 19.81 -26.28 13.84
C LYS A 348 20.15 -26.17 12.36
N LEU A 349 20.89 -25.15 11.99
CA LEU A 349 21.50 -25.02 10.67
C LEU A 349 22.91 -25.61 10.70
N VAL A 350 23.24 -26.45 9.73
CA VAL A 350 24.53 -27.11 9.56
C VAL A 350 25.05 -26.76 8.18
N GLY A 351 26.13 -25.98 8.13
CA GLY A 351 26.79 -25.58 6.90
C GLY A 351 27.75 -26.66 6.40
N ASP A 352 28.11 -26.61 5.12
CA ASP A 352 29.01 -27.59 4.49
C ASP A 352 30.42 -27.63 5.11
N GLY A 353 30.81 -26.62 5.89
CA GLY A 353 32.05 -26.55 6.67
C GLY A 353 31.97 -27.07 8.11
N GLY A 354 30.84 -27.66 8.52
CA GLY A 354 30.60 -28.08 9.92
C GLY A 354 30.27 -26.94 10.87
N GLN A 355 30.01 -25.74 10.34
CA GLN A 355 29.47 -24.62 11.12
C GLN A 355 28.04 -24.94 11.51
N GLU A 356 27.75 -24.86 12.80
CA GLU A 356 26.42 -25.12 13.34
C GLU A 356 25.87 -23.84 13.97
N VAL A 357 24.64 -23.47 13.61
CA VAL A 357 23.90 -22.36 14.21
C VAL A 357 22.61 -22.92 14.78
N GLU A 358 22.39 -22.74 16.07
CA GLU A 358 21.14 -23.13 16.74
C GLU A 358 20.30 -21.91 17.05
N ILE A 359 19.01 -22.00 16.72
CA ILE A 359 18.01 -20.97 16.99
C ILE A 359 16.96 -21.59 17.87
N HIS A 360 16.79 -21.03 19.05
CA HIS A 360 15.75 -21.45 19.98
C HIS A 360 14.43 -20.75 19.67
N VAL A 361 13.35 -21.52 19.74
CA VAL A 361 11.97 -21.05 19.56
C VAL A 361 11.09 -21.64 20.64
N THR A 362 10.07 -20.90 21.08
CA THR A 362 9.13 -21.38 22.08
C THR A 362 8.10 -22.30 21.41
N PRO A 363 7.95 -23.56 21.84
CA PRO A 363 6.96 -24.46 21.26
C PRO A 363 5.54 -23.90 21.32
N GLY A 364 4.82 -23.98 20.21
CA GLY A 364 3.43 -23.56 20.09
C GLY A 364 3.21 -22.06 19.84
N GLU A 365 4.25 -21.22 19.87
CA GLU A 365 4.14 -19.78 19.65
C GLU A 365 4.46 -19.39 18.20
N SER A 366 3.68 -18.49 17.62
CA SER A 366 4.04 -17.95 16.30
C SER A 366 5.24 -17.01 16.41
N VAL A 367 6.26 -17.17 15.57
CA VAL A 367 7.46 -16.32 15.56
C VAL A 367 8.13 -16.29 14.19
N ILE A 368 8.70 -15.15 13.80
CA ILE A 368 9.58 -15.02 12.63
C ILE A 368 11.01 -14.77 13.13
N LYS A 369 11.98 -15.56 12.67
CA LYS A 369 13.39 -15.45 13.06
C LYS A 369 14.27 -15.24 11.82
N LYS A 370 15.18 -14.28 11.90
CA LYS A 370 16.24 -14.07 10.92
C LYS A 370 17.52 -14.78 11.37
N VAL A 371 18.24 -15.32 10.39
CA VAL A 371 19.59 -15.89 10.55
C VAL A 371 20.47 -15.32 9.47
N GLU A 372 21.51 -14.60 9.87
CA GLU A 372 22.51 -14.09 8.95
C GLU A 372 23.61 -15.12 8.79
N LEU A 373 23.87 -15.53 7.54
CA LEU A 373 24.85 -16.55 7.23
C LEU A 373 25.81 -16.02 6.17
N THR A 374 27.08 -16.34 6.37
CA THR A 374 28.19 -15.97 5.47
C THR A 374 28.51 -17.04 4.42
N ASN A 375 27.88 -18.21 4.50
CA ASN A 375 28.07 -19.30 3.55
C ASN A 375 26.78 -19.54 2.73
N ASP A 376 26.98 -20.03 1.52
CA ASP A 376 25.91 -20.14 0.52
C ASP A 376 25.06 -21.41 0.65
N SER A 377 25.45 -22.35 1.52
CA SER A 377 24.79 -23.65 1.67
C SER A 377 24.67 -24.10 3.13
N TYR A 378 23.44 -24.28 3.57
CA TYR A 378 23.09 -24.85 4.87
C TYR A 378 22.00 -25.90 4.71
N ARG A 379 22.04 -26.91 5.58
CA ARG A 379 20.91 -27.80 5.86
C ARG A 379 20.36 -27.45 7.22
N TYR A 380 19.07 -27.42 7.37
CA TYR A 380 18.43 -27.17 8.65
C TYR A 380 17.70 -28.41 9.14
N TYR A 381 17.60 -28.52 10.46
CA TYR A 381 16.95 -29.62 11.16
C TYR A 381 16.09 -29.04 12.28
N TYR A 382 14.85 -29.48 12.38
CA TYR A 382 13.92 -29.06 13.41
C TYR A 382 13.94 -30.06 14.57
N TYR A 383 13.93 -29.57 15.80
CA TYR A 383 13.94 -30.42 16.99
C TYR A 383 12.74 -30.12 17.89
N ASP A 384 12.17 -31.16 18.51
CA ASP A 384 11.11 -31.03 19.51
C ASP A 384 11.63 -30.59 20.89
N ASP A 385 10.71 -30.42 21.84
CA ASP A 385 11.00 -30.08 23.23
C ASP A 385 11.87 -31.13 23.98
N LYS A 386 11.94 -32.36 23.45
CA LYS A 386 12.74 -33.47 23.98
C LYS A 386 14.09 -33.61 23.27
N GLY A 387 14.37 -32.77 22.27
CA GLY A 387 15.59 -32.82 21.48
C GLY A 387 15.62 -33.90 20.39
N ASN A 388 14.47 -34.46 20.02
CA ASN A 388 14.36 -35.36 18.87
C ASN A 388 14.21 -34.55 17.58
N GLU A 389 14.90 -34.97 16.53
CA GLU A 389 14.73 -34.41 15.19
C GLU A 389 13.35 -34.79 14.63
N ILE A 390 12.61 -33.79 14.12
CA ILE A 390 11.32 -33.95 13.46
C ILE A 390 11.49 -33.54 11.99
N GLN A 391 11.11 -34.44 11.07
CA GLN A 391 11.09 -34.17 9.62
C GLN A 391 9.93 -33.26 9.23
#